data_AF-A0A392U322-F1
#
_entry.id   AF-A0A392U322-F1
#
_cell.length_a   1.000
_cell.length_b   1.000
_cell.length_c   1.000
_cell.angle_alpha   90.00
_cell.angle_beta   90.00
_cell.angle_gamma   90.00
#
_symmetry.space_group_name_H-M   'P 1'
#
loop_
_entity.id
_entity.type
_entity.pdbx_description
1 polymer ?
#
loop_
_entity_poly.entity_id
_entity_poly.type
_entity_poly.pdbx_seq_one_letter_code
_entity_poly.pdbx_strand_id
1 'polypeptide(L)' 'SPRLLYLHIVGNAVEGTTLRIEKTYWGGEEGDSVYRWLRVLIDEPFVL' A
#
# COMPACT_ATOMS: atom_id res chain seq x y z
N SER A 1 -0.68 14.97 16.88
CA SER A 1 -0.23 15.27 15.50
C SER A 1 -0.85 14.26 14.55
N PRO A 2 -1.17 14.66 13.30
CA PRO A 2 -1.62 13.76 12.24
C PRO A 2 -0.68 12.58 12.04
N ARG A 3 -1.22 11.35 11.97
CA ARG A 3 -0.43 10.12 11.77
C ARG A 3 -1.21 9.07 10.99
N LEU A 4 -0.50 8.36 10.13
CA LEU A 4 -0.94 7.08 9.59
C LEU A 4 -0.59 5.99 10.60
N LEU A 5 -1.59 5.31 11.15
CA LEU A 5 -1.41 4.26 12.15
C LEU A 5 -1.23 2.89 11.52
N TYR A 6 -1.88 2.67 10.38
CA TYR A 6 -1.89 1.38 9.69
C TYR A 6 -2.08 1.61 8.19
N LEU A 7 -1.43 0.77 7.39
CA LEU A 7 -1.59 0.69 5.95
C LEU A 7 -1.39 -0.75 5.49
N HIS A 8 -2.33 -1.26 4.72
CA HIS A 8 -2.31 -2.62 4.22
C HIS A 8 -2.83 -2.70 2.80
N ILE A 9 -2.14 -3.48 1.97
CA ILE A 9 -2.56 -3.77 0.60
C ILE A 9 -3.49 -4.97 0.65
N VAL A 10 -4.70 -4.82 0.12
CA VAL A 10 -5.71 -5.87 0.08
C VAL A 10 -6.05 -6.20 -1.37
N GLY A 11 -6.20 -7.50 -1.64
CA GLY A 11 -6.51 -8.05 -2.96
C GLY A 11 -5.47 -9.08 -3.40
N ASN A 12 -5.81 -9.82 -4.45
CA ASN A 12 -4.90 -10.79 -5.04
C ASN A 12 -3.94 -10.06 -5.99
N ALA A 13 -2.65 -10.35 -5.94
CA ALA A 13 -1.68 -9.79 -6.89
C ALA A 13 -1.70 -10.58 -8.21
N VAL A 14 -2.88 -10.69 -8.83
CA VAL A 14 -3.13 -11.44 -10.07
C VAL A 14 -3.62 -10.48 -11.15
N GLU A 15 -3.16 -10.68 -12.38
CA GLU A 15 -3.60 -9.88 -13.53
C GLU A 15 -5.13 -9.84 -13.65
N GLY A 16 -5.68 -8.67 -14.00
CA GLY A 16 -7.12 -8.46 -14.10
C GLY A 16 -7.84 -8.23 -12.77
N THR A 17 -7.13 -8.27 -11.64
CA THR A 17 -7.72 -7.98 -10.31
C THR A 17 -7.31 -6.60 -9.79
N THR A 18 -8.04 -6.09 -8.79
CA THR A 18 -7.80 -4.77 -8.19
C THR A 18 -7.15 -4.92 -6.82
N LEU A 19 -6.00 -4.28 -6.63
CA LEU A 19 -5.41 -4.04 -5.32
C LEU A 19 -5.95 -2.72 -4.74
N ARG A 20 -6.26 -2.71 -3.45
CA ARG A 20 -6.70 -1.52 -2.71
C ARG A 20 -5.84 -1.30 -1.47
N ILE A 21 -5.85 -0.08 -0.95
CA ILE A 21 -5.23 0.25 0.32
C ILE A 21 -6.32 0.37 1.38
N GLU A 22 -6.18 -0.38 2.46
CA GLU A 22 -6.86 -0.13 3.72
C GLU A 22 -5.91 0.63 4.65
N LYS A 23 -6.44 1.62 5.36
CA LYS A 23 -5.61 2.43 6.27
C LYS A 23 -6.40 3.01 7.43
N THR A 24 -5.67 3.35 8.48
CA THR A 24 -6.18 4.05 9.65
C THR A 24 -5.43 5.34 9.86
N TYR A 25 -6.15 6.46 9.83
CA TYR A 25 -5.62 7.79 10.12
C TYR A 25 -6.01 8.24 11.53
N TRP A 26 -5.15 9.03 12.17
CA TRP A 26 -5.40 9.65 13.47
C TRP A 26 -4.97 11.10 13.50
N GLY A 27 -5.70 11.91 14.27
CA GLY A 27 -5.34 13.28 14.59
C GLY A 27 -6.13 14.36 13.86
N GLY A 28 -7.36 14.06 13.40
CA GLY A 28 -8.29 15.02 12.80
C GLY A 28 -9.12 14.40 11.69
N GLU A 29 -9.67 15.25 10.81
CA GLU A 29 -10.17 14.85 9.50
C GLU A 29 -8.99 14.57 8.56
N GLU A 30 -9.08 13.51 7.78
CA GLU A 30 -8.09 13.21 6.77
C GLU A 30 -8.36 14.07 5.53
N GLY A 31 -7.38 14.87 5.11
CA GLY A 31 -7.46 15.59 3.84
C GLY A 31 -7.11 14.70 2.65
N ASP A 32 -6.70 15.33 1.54
CA ASP A 32 -6.27 14.60 0.35
C ASP A 32 -5.01 13.77 0.62
N SER A 33 -5.17 12.45 0.68
CA SER A 33 -4.06 11.50 0.78
C SER A 33 -3.68 10.94 -0.57
N VAL A 34 -2.38 11.03 -0.89
CA VAL A 34 -1.81 10.46 -2.11
C VAL A 34 -0.92 9.28 -1.75
N TYR A 35 -1.12 8.14 -2.42
CA TYR A 35 -0.24 6.99 -2.35
C TYR A 35 0.21 6.58 -3.75
N ARG A 36 1.38 5.95 -3.84
CA ARG A 36 2.00 5.53 -5.09
C ARG A 36 2.28 4.03 -5.04
N TRP A 37 1.82 3.32 -6.05
CA TRP A 37 2.17 1.91 -6.25
C TRP A 37 3.56 1.81 -6.87
N LEU A 38 4.40 0.94 -6.30
CA LEU A 38 5.72 0.62 -6.83
C LEU A 38 5.76 -0.89 -7.11
N ARG A 39 6.33 -1.26 -8.26
CA ARG A 39 6.62 -2.66 -8.59
C ARG A 39 8.12 -2.87 -8.47
N VAL A 40 8.54 -3.83 -7.65
CA VAL A 40 9.93 -4.29 -7.64
C VAL A 40 10.07 -5.33 -8.74
N LEU A 41 11.06 -5.15 -9.62
CA LEU A 41 11.48 -6.20 -10.53
C LEU A 41 12.37 -7.13 -9.72
N ILE A 42 11.98 -8.41 -9.59
CA ILE A 42 12.86 -9.43 -9.06
C ILE A 42 13.66 -9.94 -10.26
N ASP A 43 14.76 -9.28 -10.58
CA ASP A 43 15.73 -9.78 -11.57
C ASP A 43 16.97 -10.40 -10.91
N GLU A 44 16.96 -10.65 -9.60
CA GLU A 44 17.99 -11.47 -8.96
C GLU A 44 17.34 -12.52 -8.04
N PRO A 45 17.48 -13.83 -8.33
CA PRO A 45 17.05 -14.85 -7.41
C PRO A 45 17.92 -14.74 -6.15
N PHE A 46 17.29 -14.63 -4.97
CA PHE A 46 17.98 -14.90 -3.72
C PHE A 46 18.47 -16.36 -3.78
N VAL A 47 19.74 -16.55 -4.12
CA VAL A 47 20.41 -17.83 -4.01
C VAL A 47 20.51 -18.14 -2.50
N LEU A 48 19.76 -19.15 -2.07
CA LEU A 48 19.92 -19.78 -0.75
C LEU A 48 21.22 -20.58 -0.70
#